data_AF-A0A4W4E8A6-F1
#
_entry.id   AF-A0A4W4E8A6-F1
#
_cell.length_a   1.000
_cell.length_b   1.000
_cell.length_c   1.000
_cell.angle_alpha   90.00
_cell.angle_beta   90.00
_cell.angle_gamma   90.00
#
_symmetry.space_group_name_H-M   'P 1'
#
loop_
_entity.id
_entity.type
_entity.pdbx_description
1 polymer ?
#
loop_
_entity_poly.entity_id
_entity_poly.type
_entity_poly.pdbx_seq_one_letter_code
_entity_poly.pdbx_strand_id
1 'polypeptide(L)'
;MDGTADSREGMLSRMALNDNKAGMEGLDRDKINNIILEASKGSRFYVNEVKKEQQVNERIGKMMRHKAKLTEQQIQKAQAESNRRFILGFSFSRTVLILAS
;
A
#
# COMPACT_ATOMS: atom_id res chain seq x y z
N MET A 1 2.93 -19.89 12.34
CA MET A 1 3.45 -18.57 12.76
C MET A 1 2.27 -17.72 13.13
N ASP A 2 2.35 -17.22 14.34
CA ASP A 2 1.29 -16.69 15.18
C ASP A 2 0.61 -15.46 14.56
N GLY A 3 -0.72 -15.52 14.44
CA GLY A 3 -1.60 -14.46 13.94
C GLY A 3 -2.17 -13.58 15.05
N THR A 4 -1.52 -13.52 16.21
CA THR A 4 -1.92 -12.64 17.30
C THR A 4 -1.40 -11.23 17.10
N ALA A 5 -2.28 -10.34 16.65
CA ALA A 5 -2.46 -8.98 17.13
C ALA A 5 -3.17 -8.17 16.04
N ASP A 6 -4.51 -8.15 16.04
CA ASP A 6 -5.22 -7.01 15.43
C ASP A 6 -6.64 -6.88 16.01
N SER A 7 -6.79 -7.12 17.32
CA SER A 7 -8.09 -7.03 18.00
C SER A 7 -8.28 -5.71 18.75
N ARG A 8 -7.30 -4.80 18.67
CA ARG A 8 -7.34 -3.43 19.20
C ARG A 8 -7.07 -2.37 18.13
N GLU A 9 -6.74 -2.81 16.93
CA GLU A 9 -5.91 -2.08 15.98
C GLU A 9 -6.57 -1.98 14.58
N GLY A 10 -7.91 -2.11 14.56
CA GLY A 10 -8.77 -1.54 13.51
C GLY A 10 -8.79 -0.01 13.53
N MET A 11 -7.67 0.62 13.85
CA MET A 11 -7.43 2.00 13.50
C MET A 11 -7.53 2.06 11.99
N LEU A 12 -8.44 2.87 11.48
CA LEU A 12 -8.48 3.18 10.07
C LEU A 12 -7.06 3.64 9.72
N SER A 13 -6.31 2.85 8.94
CA SER A 13 -4.92 3.18 8.57
C SER A 13 -4.86 4.59 7.98
N ARG A 14 -5.97 5.02 7.39
CA ARG A 14 -6.23 6.36 6.83
C ARG A 14 -6.34 7.49 7.84
N MET A 15 -6.65 7.19 9.10
CA MET A 15 -6.74 8.14 10.21
C MET A 15 -5.56 8.05 11.17
N ALA A 16 -4.76 6.99 11.10
CA ALA A 16 -3.54 6.86 11.86
C ALA A 16 -2.55 8.00 11.54
N LEU A 17 -1.72 8.35 12.51
CA LEU A 17 -0.63 9.29 12.34
C LEU A 17 0.35 8.78 11.28
N ASN A 18 0.54 9.59 10.23
CA ASN A 18 1.62 9.39 9.28
C ASN A 18 2.90 10.07 9.78
N ASP A 19 3.82 9.24 10.25
CA ASP A 19 5.12 9.61 10.82
C ASP A 19 6.24 9.66 9.77
N ASN A 20 5.97 9.34 8.50
CA ASN A 20 6.96 9.45 7.41
C ASN A 20 7.16 10.90 6.93
N LYS A 21 7.07 11.88 7.86
CA LYS A 21 7.26 13.31 7.60
C LYS A 21 8.44 13.83 8.41
N ALA A 22 9.11 14.85 7.89
CA ALA A 22 10.22 15.50 8.59
C ALA A 22 9.76 16.01 9.97
N GLY A 23 10.58 15.78 10.99
CA GLY A 23 10.30 16.24 12.36
C GLY A 23 9.28 15.41 13.14
N MET A 24 8.92 14.20 12.67
CA MET A 24 8.03 13.28 13.37
C MET A 24 8.76 12.20 14.17
N GLU A 25 10.08 12.32 14.30
CA GLU A 25 10.94 11.40 15.06
C GLU A 25 10.67 11.49 16.57
N GLY A 26 10.67 10.35 17.26
CA GLY A 26 10.51 10.29 18.72
C GLY A 26 9.09 10.49 19.26
N LEU A 27 8.06 10.47 18.39
CA LEU A 27 6.67 10.59 18.81
C LEU A 27 6.08 9.27 19.31
N ASP A 28 5.29 9.34 20.38
CA ASP A 28 4.47 8.24 20.87
C ASP A 28 3.22 8.08 19.97
N ARG A 29 3.35 7.19 18.98
CA ARG A 29 2.32 6.94 17.98
C ARG A 29 1.04 6.44 18.60
N ASP A 30 1.11 5.53 19.56
CA ASP A 30 -0.07 4.88 20.13
C ASP A 30 -0.91 5.88 20.90
N LYS A 31 -0.26 6.72 21.72
CA LYS A 31 -0.96 7.79 22.43
C LYS A 31 -1.63 8.78 21.48
N ILE A 32 -0.91 9.24 20.45
CA ILE A 32 -1.44 10.20 19.48
C ILE A 32 -2.60 9.60 18.70
N ASN A 33 -2.46 8.37 18.25
CA ASN A 33 -3.49 7.66 17.51
C ASN A 33 -4.75 7.43 18.34
N ASN A 34 -4.61 7.09 19.62
CA ASN A 34 -5.74 6.98 20.54
C ASN A 34 -6.48 8.31 20.67
N ILE A 35 -5.76 9.43 20.80
CA ILE A 35 -6.36 10.77 20.83
C ILE A 35 -7.12 11.07 19.52
N ILE A 36 -6.51 10.81 18.36
CA ILE A 36 -7.14 11.03 17.05
C ILE A 36 -8.43 10.21 16.93
N LEU A 37 -8.38 8.94 17.35
CA LEU A 37 -9.53 8.04 17.29
C LEU A 37 -10.67 8.54 18.16
N GLU A 38 -10.41 8.83 19.44
CA GLU A 38 -11.43 9.34 20.36
C GLU A 38 -12.01 10.69 19.88
N ALA A 39 -11.17 11.61 19.43
CA ALA A 39 -11.62 12.91 18.93
C ALA A 39 -12.45 12.82 17.64
N SER A 40 -12.21 11.80 16.82
CA SER A 40 -12.86 11.66 15.51
C SER A 40 -14.12 10.80 15.55
N LYS A 41 -14.25 9.89 16.53
CA LYS A 41 -15.40 8.99 16.67
C LYS A 41 -16.72 9.75 16.67
N GLY A 42 -17.72 9.20 15.97
CA GLY A 42 -19.05 9.82 15.84
C GLY A 42 -19.15 10.93 14.79
N SER A 43 -18.03 11.40 14.22
CA SER A 43 -18.07 12.38 13.12
C SER A 43 -18.50 11.74 11.80
N ARG A 44 -19.07 12.56 10.90
CA ARG A 44 -19.33 12.14 9.50
C ARG A 44 -18.05 11.73 8.77
N PHE A 45 -16.92 12.36 9.12
CA PHE A 45 -15.61 12.02 8.58
C PHE A 45 -15.20 10.60 8.97
N TYR A 46 -15.31 10.25 10.25
CA TYR A 46 -15.01 8.90 10.74
C TYR A 46 -15.83 7.84 10.00
N VAL A 47 -17.15 8.02 9.90
CA VAL A 47 -18.03 7.07 9.18
C VAL A 47 -17.61 6.91 7.71
N ASN A 48 -17.17 7.99 7.06
CA ASN A 48 -16.69 7.95 5.69
C ASN A 48 -15.36 7.20 5.55
N GLU A 49 -14.41 7.42 6.47
CA GLU A 49 -13.12 6.70 6.44
C GLU A 49 -13.31 5.21 6.76
N VAL A 50 -14.24 4.83 7.65
CA VAL A 50 -14.65 3.41 7.84
C VAL A 50 -15.12 2.79 6.51
N LYS A 51 -16.00 3.48 5.78
CA LYS A 51 -16.52 2.97 4.50
C LYS A 51 -15.41 2.81 3.47
N LYS A 52 -14.49 3.77 3.37
CA LYS A 52 -13.35 3.69 2.44
C LYS A 52 -12.41 2.55 2.81
N GLU A 53 -12.14 2.34 4.10
CA GLU A 53 -11.31 1.23 4.57
C GLU A 53 -11.91 -0.11 4.17
N GLN A 54 -13.21 -0.28 4.37
CA GLN A 54 -13.91 -1.50 3.96
C GLN A 54 -13.80 -1.76 2.45
N GLN A 55 -13.97 -0.72 1.62
CA GLN A 55 -13.81 -0.83 0.16
C GLN A 55 -12.38 -1.24 -0.24
N VAL A 56 -11.37 -0.70 0.44
CA VAL A 56 -9.96 -1.05 0.20
C VAL A 56 -9.72 -2.51 0.60
N ASN A 57 -10.21 -2.94 1.76
CA ASN A 57 -10.09 -4.32 2.22
C ASN A 57 -10.77 -5.32 1.28
N GLU A 58 -11.94 -4.99 0.75
CA GLU A 58 -12.60 -5.80 -0.29
C GLU A 58 -11.75 -5.90 -1.56
N ARG A 59 -11.14 -4.78 -1.99
CA ARG A 59 -10.24 -4.76 -3.15
C ARG A 59 -8.99 -5.61 -2.91
N ILE A 60 -8.37 -5.52 -1.74
CA ILE A 60 -7.24 -6.37 -1.33
C ILE A 60 -7.65 -7.84 -1.37
N GLY A 61 -8.81 -8.19 -0.78
CA GLY A 61 -9.33 -9.55 -0.81
C GLY A 61 -9.55 -10.08 -2.23
N LYS A 62 -10.09 -9.25 -3.13
CA LYS A 62 -10.20 -9.59 -4.57
C LYS A 62 -8.82 -9.85 -5.18
N MET A 63 -7.86 -8.95 -4.98
CA MET A 63 -6.50 -9.11 -5.50
C MET A 63 -5.80 -10.37 -4.98
N MET A 64 -5.94 -10.69 -3.68
CA MET A 64 -5.37 -11.89 -3.09
C MET A 64 -5.95 -13.18 -3.68
N ARG A 65 -7.27 -13.21 -3.89
CA ARG A 65 -7.92 -14.34 -4.59
C ARG A 65 -7.44 -14.48 -6.03
N HIS A 66 -7.21 -13.38 -6.73
CA HIS A 66 -6.63 -13.42 -8.08
C HIS A 66 -5.18 -13.92 -8.06
N LYS A 67 -4.35 -13.40 -7.14
CA LYS A 67 -2.97 -13.83 -6.95
C LYS A 67 -2.87 -15.34 -6.70
N ALA A 68 -3.75 -15.89 -5.86
CA ALA A 68 -3.75 -17.31 -5.54
C ALA A 68 -4.08 -18.23 -6.74
N LYS A 69 -4.72 -17.69 -7.78
CA LYS A 69 -5.05 -18.44 -9.01
C LYS A 69 -3.95 -18.38 -10.08
N LEU A 70 -2.93 -17.54 -9.90
CA LEU A 70 -1.85 -17.41 -10.87
C LEU A 70 -0.96 -18.64 -10.83
N THR A 71 -0.68 -19.19 -12.01
CA THR A 71 0.27 -20.30 -12.15
C THR A 71 1.69 -19.80 -12.30
N GLU A 72 2.66 -20.63 -11.95
CA GLU A 72 4.08 -20.27 -12.08
C GLU A 72 4.47 -19.97 -13.53
N GLN A 73 3.93 -20.73 -14.50
CA GLN A 73 4.15 -20.47 -15.93
C GLN A 73 3.62 -19.09 -16.37
N GLN A 74 2.46 -18.66 -15.86
CA GLN A 74 1.92 -17.33 -16.14
C GLN A 74 2.80 -16.23 -15.56
N ILE A 75 3.32 -16.44 -14.35
CA ILE A 75 4.24 -15.51 -13.67
C ILE A 75 5.55 -15.40 -14.46
N GLN A 76 6.16 -16.53 -14.85
CA GLN A 76 7.41 -16.55 -15.63
C GLN A 76 7.24 -15.86 -16.99
N LYS A 77 6.13 -16.12 -17.70
CA LYS A 77 5.82 -15.45 -18.97
C LYS A 77 5.69 -13.94 -18.79
N ALA A 78 4.93 -13.50 -17.78
CA ALA A 78 4.75 -12.08 -17.48
C ALA A 78 6.08 -11.40 -17.09
N GLN A 79 6.93 -12.10 -16.34
CA GLN A 79 8.26 -11.60 -15.97
C GLN A 79 9.16 -11.40 -17.20
N ALA A 80 9.19 -12.37 -18.10
CA ALA A 80 9.98 -12.26 -19.33
C ALA A 80 9.49 -11.10 -20.22
N GLU A 81 8.18 -10.91 -20.36
CA GLU A 81 7.60 -9.81 -21.12
C GLU A 81 7.89 -8.44 -20.48
N SER A 82 7.75 -8.34 -19.15
CA SER A 82 8.09 -7.13 -18.38
C SER A 82 9.57 -6.77 -18.54
N ASN A 83 10.47 -7.74 -18.38
CA ASN A 83 11.90 -7.55 -18.57
C ASN A 83 12.24 -7.10 -19.98
N ARG A 84 11.63 -7.72 -21.01
CA ARG A 84 11.82 -7.31 -22.41
C ARG A 84 11.39 -5.86 -22.63
N ARG A 85 10.22 -5.46 -22.13
CA ARG A 85 9.73 -4.07 -22.22
C ARG A 85 10.64 -3.09 -21.50
N PHE A 86 11.05 -3.42 -20.28
CA PHE A 86 11.95 -2.58 -19.48
C PHE A 86 13.28 -2.37 -20.19
N ILE A 87 13.90 -3.44 -20.69
CA ILE A 87 15.17 -3.39 -21.41
C ILE A 87 15.01 -2.57 -22.70
N LEU A 88 13.98 -2.82 -23.51
CA LEU A 88 13.76 -2.06 -24.75
C LEU A 88 13.51 -0.57 -24.48
N GLY A 89 12.69 -0.23 -23.49
CA GLY A 89 12.41 1.16 -23.15
C GLY A 89 13.63 1.91 -22.59
N PHE A 90 14.42 1.26 -21.73
CA PHE A 90 15.57 1.88 -21.09
C PHE A 90 16.80 1.93 -22.01
N SER A 91 17.04 0.90 -22.82
CA SER A 91 18.11 0.89 -23.83
C SER A 91 17.85 1.88 -24.96
N PHE A 92 16.59 2.11 -25.36
CA PHE A 92 16.23 3.14 -26.33
C PHE A 92 16.52 4.55 -25.77
N SER A 93 16.22 4.79 -24.50
CA SER A 93 16.52 6.08 -23.85
C SER A 93 18.02 6.32 -23.66
N ARG A 94 18.84 5.28 -23.43
CA ARG A 94 20.29 5.43 -23.24
C ARG A 94 21.09 5.50 -24.53
N THR A 95 20.71 4.75 -25.56
CA THR A 95 21.43 4.74 -26.85
C THR A 95 21.28 6.07 -27.60
N VAL A 96 20.13 6.73 -27.49
CA VAL A 96 19.90 8.05 -28.11
C VAL A 96 20.70 9.17 -27.44
N LEU A 97 20.97 9.07 -26.13
CA LEU A 97 21.76 10.07 -25.40
C LEU A 97 23.27 9.96 -25.67
N ILE A 98 23.79 8.75 -25.90
CA ILE A 98 25.22 8.52 -26.17
C ILE A 98 25.60 8.89 -27.61
N LEU A 99 24.69 8.79 -28.57
CA LEU A 99 24.94 9.17 -29.98
C LEU A 99 24.71 10.66 -30.27
N ALA A 100 24.20 11.44 -29.31
CA ALA A 100 23.92 12.87 -29.44
C ALA A 100 24.90 13.78 -28.66
N SER A 101 26.03 13.23 -28.16
CA SER A 101 27.13 13.95 -27.50
C SER A 101 28.41 13.78 -28.30
#